data_AF-A0A3C1A5F5-F1
#
_entry.id   AF-A0A3C1A5F5-F1
#
_cell.length_a   1.000
_cell.length_b   1.000
_cell.length_c   1.000
_cell.angle_alpha   90.00
_cell.angle_beta   90.00
_cell.angle_gamma   90.00
#
_symmetry.space_group_name_H-M   'P 1'
#
loop_
_entity.id
_entity.type
_entity.pdbx_description
1 polymer ?
#
loop_
_entity_poly.entity_id
_entity_poly.type
_entity_poly.pdbx_seq_one_letter_code
_entity_poly.pdbx_strand_id
1 'polypeptide(L)'
;GKMTDRAASSEIVLKIREITLADDGVIMIDDLKTRKFGDKIYIDLEISVDGNLPLIEAHGIAERVHDSIEANIPSVKHCMVHVNPAIT
;
A
#
# COMPACT_ATOMS: atom_id res chain seq x y z
N GLY A 1 -15.75 21.64 -11.00
CA GLY A 1 -14.63 21.95 -10.07
C GLY A 1 -13.34 21.48 -10.72
N LYS A 2 -12.23 22.21 -10.55
CA LYS A 2 -10.92 21.79 -11.07
C LYS A 2 -10.52 20.46 -10.43
N MET A 3 -10.44 19.39 -11.22
CA MET A 3 -9.80 18.14 -10.80
C MET A 3 -8.29 18.38 -10.84
N THR A 4 -7.67 18.58 -9.68
CA THR A 4 -6.21 18.55 -9.57
C THR A 4 -5.84 17.27 -8.86
N ASP A 5 -5.40 16.27 -9.63
CA ASP A 5 -4.69 15.12 -9.07
C ASP A 5 -3.39 15.63 -8.44
N ARG A 6 -3.20 15.36 -7.16
CA ARG A 6 -1.97 15.67 -6.44
C ARG A 6 -1.54 14.43 -5.66
N ALA A 7 -0.24 14.22 -5.55
CA ALA A 7 0.29 13.23 -4.62
C ALA A 7 -0.09 13.60 -3.17
N ALA A 8 -0.13 12.60 -2.29
CA ALA A 8 -0.19 12.82 -0.86
C ALA A 8 1.05 13.58 -0.36
N SER A 9 0.99 14.14 0.86
CA SER A 9 2.18 14.75 1.45
C SER A 9 3.25 13.69 1.72
N SER A 10 4.51 14.10 1.75
CA SER A 10 5.64 13.22 2.10
C SER A 10 5.43 12.51 3.43
N GLU A 11 4.85 13.19 4.42
CA GLU A 11 4.49 12.62 5.74
C GLU A 11 3.53 11.44 5.61
N ILE A 12 2.49 11.55 4.78
CA ILE A 12 1.56 10.44 4.54
C ILE A 12 2.24 9.32 3.79
N VAL A 13 3.06 9.64 2.78
CA VAL A 13 3.83 8.63 2.02
C VAL A 13 4.76 7.85 2.96
N LEU A 14 5.47 8.53 3.87
CA LEU A 14 6.32 7.88 4.87
C LEU A 14 5.50 6.98 5.80
N LYS A 15 4.36 7.47 6.31
CA LYS A 15 3.48 6.66 7.17
C LYS A 15 2.95 5.41 6.46
N ILE A 16 2.59 5.50 5.18
CA ILE A 16 2.18 4.33 4.39
C ILE A 16 3.32 3.33 4.33
N ARG A 17 4.55 3.77 4.03
CA ARG A 17 5.73 2.88 3.97
C ARG A 17 6.00 2.21 5.30
N GLU A 18 5.92 2.94 6.42
CA GLU A 18 6.11 2.40 7.76
C GLU A 18 5.09 1.32 8.10
N ILE A 19 3.81 1.56 7.80
CA ILE A 19 2.74 0.57 8.05
C ILE A 19 2.94 -0.67 7.17
N THR A 20 3.25 -0.49 5.89
CA THR A 20 3.47 -1.61 4.96
C THR A 20 4.65 -2.47 5.37
N LEU A 21 5.77 -1.87 5.77
CA LEU A 21 6.99 -2.59 6.19
C LEU A 21 6.90 -3.17 7.61
N ALA A 22 5.82 -2.91 8.34
CA ALA A 22 5.58 -3.50 9.66
C ALA A 22 4.95 -4.90 9.59
N ASP A 23 4.45 -5.33 8.42
CA ASP A 23 4.02 -6.71 8.21
C ASP A 23 5.23 -7.57 7.83
N ASP A 24 5.55 -8.57 8.66
CA ASP A 24 6.72 -9.44 8.47
C ASP A 24 6.69 -10.23 7.15
N GLY A 25 5.53 -10.36 6.51
CA GLY A 25 5.40 -11.00 5.19
C GLY A 25 5.87 -10.12 4.02
N VAL A 26 6.03 -8.81 4.23
CA VAL A 26 6.48 -7.87 3.20
C VAL A 26 8.01 -7.79 3.19
N ILE A 27 8.62 -8.22 2.08
CA ILE A 27 10.07 -8.14 1.89
C ILE A 27 10.49 -6.73 1.48
N MET A 28 9.73 -6.12 0.56
CA MET A 28 10.00 -4.77 0.07
C MET A 28 8.76 -4.12 -0.55
N ILE A 29 8.81 -2.80 -0.67
CA ILE A 29 7.86 -2.00 -1.44
C ILE A 29 8.50 -1.71 -2.79
N ASP A 30 7.88 -2.21 -3.86
CA ASP A 30 8.37 -2.05 -5.24
C ASP A 30 7.96 -0.69 -5.81
N ASP A 31 6.71 -0.30 -5.60
CA ASP A 31 6.16 0.98 -6.03
C ASP A 31 5.09 1.49 -5.05
N LEU A 32 4.99 2.81 -4.91
CA LEU A 32 3.97 3.45 -4.09
C LEU A 32 3.51 4.73 -4.77
N LYS A 33 2.31 4.69 -5.32
CA LYS A 33 1.64 5.83 -5.94
C LYS A 33 0.47 6.26 -5.08
N THR A 34 0.32 7.57 -4.93
CA THR A 34 -0.81 8.17 -4.21
C THR A 34 -1.47 9.22 -5.07
N ARG A 35 -2.80 9.28 -4.98
CA ARG A 35 -3.59 10.34 -5.62
C ARG A 35 -4.60 10.92 -4.64
N LYS A 36 -4.74 12.25 -4.63
CA LYS A 36 -5.70 12.98 -3.81
C LYS A 36 -6.88 13.45 -4.64
N PHE A 37 -8.09 13.13 -4.17
CA PHE A 37 -9.34 13.64 -4.68
C PHE A 37 -10.17 14.25 -3.54
N GLY A 38 -10.23 15.57 -3.48
CA GLY A 38 -10.70 16.28 -2.29
C GLY A 38 -9.83 15.95 -1.08
N ASP A 39 -10.46 15.60 0.04
CA ASP A 39 -9.76 15.19 1.28
C ASP A 39 -9.46 13.69 1.35
N LYS A 40 -9.71 12.95 0.25
CA LYS A 40 -9.52 11.51 0.18
C LYS A 40 -8.27 11.16 -0.61
N ILE A 41 -7.57 10.12 -0.14
CA ILE A 41 -6.35 9.57 -0.73
C ILE A 41 -6.68 8.18 -1.26
N TYR A 42 -6.27 7.90 -2.49
CA TYR A 42 -6.27 6.57 -3.07
C TYR A 42 -4.84 6.14 -3.29
N ILE A 43 -4.55 4.88 -3.00
CA ILE A 43 -3.21 4.32 -3.04
C ILE A 43 -3.20 3.17 -4.05
N ASP A 44 -2.13 3.12 -4.83
CA ASP A 44 -1.72 1.98 -5.62
C ASP A 44 -0.33 1.57 -5.13
N LEU A 45 -0.26 0.41 -4.48
CA LEU A 45 0.91 -0.09 -3.77
C LEU A 45 1.34 -1.43 -4.38
N GLU A 46 2.61 -1.56 -4.71
CA GLU A 46 3.21 -2.83 -5.12
C GLU A 46 4.17 -3.29 -4.03
N ILE A 47 3.99 -4.52 -3.53
CA ILE A 47 4.85 -5.15 -2.54
C ILE A 47 5.43 -6.45 -3.09
N SER A 48 6.63 -6.78 -2.66
CA SER A 48 7.22 -8.10 -2.88
C SER A 48 7.15 -8.96 -1.62
N VAL A 49 6.77 -10.22 -1.79
CA VAL A 49 6.71 -11.26 -0.75
C VAL A 49 7.50 -12.49 -1.19
N ASP A 50 7.68 -13.50 -0.32
CA ASP A 50 8.34 -14.76 -0.72
C ASP A 50 7.56 -15.44 -1.88
N GLY A 51 8.23 -15.59 -3.02
CA GLY A 51 7.66 -16.16 -4.24
C GLY A 51 7.28 -17.64 -4.14
N ASN A 52 7.68 -18.34 -3.07
CA ASN A 52 7.28 -19.72 -2.81
C ASN A 52 6.00 -19.85 -1.98
N LEU A 53 5.44 -18.73 -1.49
CA LEU A 53 4.22 -18.76 -0.69
C LEU A 53 3.03 -19.27 -1.52
N PRO A 54 2.12 -20.07 -0.92
CA PRO A 54 0.82 -20.32 -1.50
C PRO A 54 0.10 -19.00 -1.80
N LEU A 55 -0.62 -18.95 -2.92
CA LEU A 55 -1.36 -17.74 -3.34
C LEU A 55 -2.28 -17.21 -2.22
N ILE A 56 -2.89 -18.09 -1.44
CA ILE A 56 -3.76 -17.71 -0.32
C ILE A 56 -3.01 -16.98 0.81
N GLU A 57 -1.75 -17.35 1.06
CA GLU A 57 -0.92 -16.71 2.08
C GLU A 57 -0.39 -15.35 1.58
N ALA A 58 0.05 -15.31 0.32
CA ALA A 58 0.44 -14.07 -0.35
C ALA A 58 -0.72 -13.05 -0.39
N HIS A 59 -1.93 -13.51 -0.74
CA HIS A 59 -3.15 -12.70 -0.70
C HIS A 59 -3.45 -12.21 0.72
N GLY A 60 -3.28 -13.06 1.73
CA GLY A 60 -3.44 -12.68 3.13
C GLY A 60 -2.47 -11.58 3.58
N ILE A 61 -1.24 -11.54 3.07
CA ILE A 61 -0.31 -10.43 3.32
C ILE A 61 -0.86 -9.13 2.70
N ALA A 62 -1.32 -9.19 1.45
CA ALA A 62 -1.90 -8.04 0.76
C ALA A 62 -3.11 -7.45 1.50
N GLU A 63 -4.02 -8.31 1.97
CA GLU A 63 -5.19 -7.91 2.76
C GLU A 63 -4.80 -7.25 4.09
N ARG A 64 -3.84 -7.82 4.83
CA ARG A 64 -3.37 -7.20 6.08
C ARG A 64 -2.74 -5.84 5.84
N VAL A 65 -1.95 -5.67 4.77
CA VAL A 65 -1.37 -4.38 4.40
C VAL A 65 -2.47 -3.38 4.02
N HIS A 66 -3.42 -3.79 3.19
CA HIS A 66 -4.59 -3.00 2.79
C HIS A 66 -5.35 -2.48 4.02
N ASP A 67 -5.79 -3.40 4.87
CA ASP A 67 -6.58 -3.10 6.07
C ASP A 67 -5.80 -2.20 7.04
N SER A 68 -4.51 -2.49 7.24
CA SER A 68 -3.65 -1.72 8.15
C SER A 68 -3.50 -0.27 7.68
N ILE A 69 -3.32 -0.02 6.39
CA ILE A 69 -3.23 1.33 5.83
C ILE A 69 -4.55 2.08 6.01
N GLU A 70 -5.67 1.48 5.63
CA GLU A 70 -6.99 2.11 5.72
C GLU A 70 -7.40 2.39 7.18
N ALA A 71 -7.05 1.50 8.11
CA ALA A 71 -7.34 1.67 9.54
C ALA A 71 -6.48 2.78 10.19
N ASN A 72 -5.21 2.91 9.80
CA ASN A 72 -4.28 3.84 10.45
C ASN A 72 -4.23 5.24 9.80
N ILE A 73 -4.81 5.41 8.61
CA ILE A 73 -4.80 6.69 7.88
C ILE A 73 -6.23 7.04 7.43
N PRO A 74 -7.02 7.74 8.27
CA PRO A 74 -8.45 7.99 7.99
C PRO A 74 -8.76 8.79 6.71
N SER A 75 -7.76 9.48 6.14
CA SER A 75 -7.89 10.17 4.85
C SER A 75 -7.76 9.21 3.66
N VAL A 76 -7.23 8.00 3.84
CA VAL A 76 -7.21 6.96 2.80
C VAL A 76 -8.62 6.45 2.62
N LYS A 77 -9.10 6.51 1.37
CA LYS A 77 -10.40 5.99 0.97
C LYS A 77 -10.29 4.59 0.39
N HIS A 78 -9.17 4.30 -0.26
CA HIS A 78 -8.90 2.97 -0.77
C HIS A 78 -7.40 2.73 -0.96
N CYS A 79 -6.91 1.54 -0.61
CA CYS A 79 -5.58 1.05 -0.97
C CYS A 79 -5.68 -0.17 -1.88
N MET A 80 -5.17 -0.12 -3.11
CA MET A 80 -4.97 -1.32 -3.91
C MET A 80 -3.57 -1.86 -3.66
N VAL A 81 -3.44 -3.17 -3.44
CA VAL A 81 -2.16 -3.83 -3.20
C VAL A 81 -1.92 -4.89 -4.28
N HIS A 82 -0.89 -4.69 -5.10
CA HIS A 82 -0.34 -5.69 -6.00
C HIS A 82 0.75 -6.46 -5.27
N VAL A 83 0.75 -7.80 -5.41
CA VAL A 83 1.80 -8.65 -4.85
C VAL A 83 2.69 -9.20 -5.95
N ASN A 84 3.97 -8.89 -5.86
CA ASN A 84 5.04 -9.46 -6.66
C ASN A 84 5.78 -10.55 -5.86
N PRO A 85 6.34 -11.57 -6.53
CA PRO A 85 7.33 -12.44 -5.91
C PRO A 85 8.68 -11.71 -5.83
N ALA A 86 9.33 -11.74 -4.67
CA ALA A 86 10.72 -11.32 -4.55
C ALA A 86 11.61 -12.28 -5.37
N ILE A 87 12.36 -11.73 -6.32
CA ILE A 87 13.38 -12.50 -7.05
C ILE A 87 14.65 -12.45 -6.18
N THR A 88 14.99 -13.58 -5.56
CA THR A 88 16.32 -13.82 -4.98
C THR A 88 17.39 -13.98 -6.06
#